data_AF-A0A7W1VZX2-F1
#
_entry.id   AF-A0A7W1VZX2-F1
#
_cell.length_a   1.000
_cell.length_b   1.000
_cell.length_c   1.000
_cell.angle_alpha   90.00
_cell.angle_beta   90.00
_cell.angle_gamma   90.00
#
_symmetry.space_group_name_H-M   'P 1'
#
loop_
_entity.id
_entity.type
_entity.pdbx_description
1 polymer ?
#
loop_
_entity_poly.entity_id
_entity_poly.type
_entity_poly.pdbx_seq_one_letter_code
_entity_poly.pdbx_strand_id
1 'polypeptide(L)' 'ANRAKILEPGDIEEALTAANAIGDDRLQKETQGRVVPDAFTHGTSAQRMYWFKKGFDTGDISQGDTFSDPSLN' A
#
# COMPACT_ATOMS: atom_id res chain seq x y z
N ALA A 1 11.72 -6.78 -20.92
CA ALA A 1 10.95 -7.88 -20.30
C ALA A 1 9.47 -7.51 -20.32
N ASN A 2 8.61 -8.39 -20.85
CA ASN A 2 7.17 -8.14 -21.00
C ASN A 2 6.47 -8.26 -19.63
N ARG A 3 6.46 -7.19 -18.83
CA ARG A 3 5.73 -7.13 -17.54
C ARG A 3 4.24 -7.44 -17.69
N ALA A 4 3.64 -7.03 -18.81
CA ALA A 4 2.25 -7.31 -19.16
C ALA A 4 1.92 -8.80 -19.42
N LYS A 5 2.90 -9.71 -19.43
CA LYS A 5 2.69 -11.15 -19.55
C LYS A 5 2.72 -11.91 -18.21
N ILE A 6 3.08 -11.23 -17.11
CA ILE A 6 3.24 -11.85 -15.77
C ILE A 6 2.11 -11.43 -14.82
N LEU A 7 1.52 -10.25 -15.03
CA LEU A 7 0.44 -9.73 -14.19
C LEU A 7 -0.72 -9.27 -15.08
N GLU A 8 -1.88 -9.88 -14.88
CA GLU A 8 -3.15 -9.49 -15.50
C GLU A 8 -3.76 -8.32 -14.73
N PRO A 9 -4.68 -7.54 -15.34
CA PRO A 9 -5.37 -6.46 -14.63
C PRO A 9 -6.03 -6.89 -13.31
N GLY A 10 -6.56 -8.13 -13.26
CA GLY A 10 -7.13 -8.71 -12.04
C GLY A 10 -6.11 -8.92 -10.92
N ASP A 11 -4.86 -9.29 -11.25
CA ASP A 11 -3.80 -9.47 -10.24
C ASP A 11 -3.43 -8.13 -9.57
N ILE A 12 -3.51 -7.03 -10.32
CA ILE A 12 -3.26 -5.69 -9.79
C ILE A 12 -4.37 -5.27 -8.83
N GLU A 13 -5.64 -5.53 -9.19
CA GLU A 13 -6.78 -5.25 -8.32
C GLU A 13 -6.74 -6.08 -7.03
N GLU A 14 -6.35 -7.35 -7.12
CA GLU A 14 -6.21 -8.24 -5.97
C GLU A 14 -5.07 -7.77 -5.06
N ALA A 15 -3.93 -7.38 -5.63
CA ALA A 15 -2.80 -6.86 -4.86
C ALA A 15 -3.12 -5.51 -4.21
N LEU A 16 -3.86 -4.62 -4.87
CA LEU A 16 -4.34 -3.37 -4.27
C LEU A 16 -5.33 -3.63 -3.13
N THR A 17 -6.20 -4.63 -3.29
CA THR A 17 -7.15 -5.05 -2.24
C THR A 17 -6.40 -5.59 -1.02
N ALA A 18 -5.38 -6.42 -1.24
CA ALA A 18 -4.53 -6.92 -0.16
C ALA A 18 -3.76 -5.78 0.53
N ALA A 19 -3.17 -4.85 -0.24
CA ALA A 19 -2.46 -3.69 0.31
C ALA A 19 -3.37 -2.81 1.17
N ASN A 20 -4.62 -2.63 0.76
CA ASN A 20 -5.64 -1.93 1.53
C ASN A 20 -5.98 -2.69 2.83
N ALA A 21 -6.22 -4.00 2.75
CA ALA A 21 -6.60 -4.84 3.90
C ALA A 21 -5.53 -4.89 5.02
N ILE A 22 -4.25 -4.73 4.68
CA ILE A 22 -3.13 -4.85 5.62
C ILE A 22 -2.81 -3.51 6.33
N GLY A 23 -3.46 -2.41 5.98
CA GLY A 23 -3.28 -1.14 6.68
C GLY A 23 -3.78 -1.18 8.12
N ASP A 24 -2.99 -0.65 9.06
CA ASP A 24 -3.35 -0.67 10.49
C ASP A 24 -4.62 0.14 10.77
N ASP A 25 -4.85 1.22 10.03
CA ASP A 25 -6.07 2.02 10.11
C ASP A 25 -7.32 1.18 9.74
N ARG A 26 -7.21 0.35 8.71
CA ARG A 26 -8.31 -0.54 8.32
C ARG A 26 -8.47 -1.69 9.31
N LEU A 27 -7.39 -2.36 9.69
CA LEU A 27 -7.42 -3.45 10.69
C LEU A 27 -7.98 -2.98 12.03
N GLN A 28 -7.55 -1.81 12.52
CA GLN A 28 -8.05 -1.24 13.77
C GLN A 28 -9.51 -0.80 13.63
N LYS A 29 -9.91 -0.23 12.50
CA LYS A 29 -11.31 0.12 12.26
C LYS A 29 -12.22 -1.11 12.24
N GLU A 30 -11.78 -2.21 11.62
CA GLU A 30 -12.53 -3.47 11.57
C GLU A 30 -12.57 -4.16 12.95
N THR A 31 -11.48 -4.10 13.73
CA THR A 31 -11.37 -4.82 15.01
C THR A 31 -11.91 -4.02 16.20
N GLN A 32 -11.64 -2.71 16.24
CA GLN A 32 -11.88 -1.84 17.41
C GLN A 32 -12.86 -0.68 17.11
N GLY A 33 -13.26 -0.49 15.85
CA GLY A 33 -14.18 0.59 15.44
C GLY A 33 -13.55 1.99 15.42
N ARG A 34 -12.28 2.13 15.79
CA ARG A 34 -11.55 3.40 15.81
C ARG A 34 -10.10 3.20 15.38
N VAL A 35 -9.48 4.29 14.94
CA VAL A 35 -8.08 4.32 14.50
C VAL A 35 -7.25 5.10 15.51
N VAL A 36 -6.15 4.51 15.97
CA VAL A 36 -5.18 5.10 16.89
C VAL A 36 -3.82 5.13 16.18
N PRO A 37 -3.41 6.29 15.63
CA PRO A 37 -2.19 6.41 14.83
C PRO A 37 -0.91 5.98 15.56
N ASP A 38 -0.81 6.26 16.85
CA ASP A 38 0.37 5.93 17.68
C ASP A 38 0.62 4.42 17.82
N ALA A 39 -0.34 3.59 17.43
CA ALA A 39 -0.25 2.12 17.48
C ALA A 39 0.06 1.49 16.11
N PHE A 40 0.41 2.28 15.10
CA PHE A 40 0.72 1.75 13.77
C PHE A 40 2.09 1.04 13.74
N THR A 41 2.12 -0.13 13.11
CA THR A 41 3.29 -0.99 12.89
C THR A 41 3.56 -1.21 11.40
N HIS A 42 2.53 -1.11 10.57
CA HIS A 42 2.51 -1.35 9.14
C HIS A 42 2.08 -0.13 8.31
N GLY A 43 1.73 0.98 8.96
CA GLY A 43 1.27 2.23 8.31
C GLY A 43 -0.20 2.16 7.89
N THR A 44 -0.66 3.20 7.20
CA THR A 44 -2.04 3.25 6.71
C THR A 44 -2.24 2.41 5.45
N SER A 45 -3.48 2.01 5.22
CA SER A 45 -3.96 1.36 4.00
C SER A 45 -3.60 2.18 2.77
N ALA A 46 -3.79 3.49 2.85
CA ALA A 46 -3.49 4.43 1.78
C ALA A 46 -2.00 4.48 1.44
N GLN A 47 -1.12 4.51 2.46
CA GLN A 47 0.34 4.45 2.27
C GLN A 47 0.75 3.16 1.54
N ARG A 48 0.17 2.03 1.93
CA ARG A 48 0.47 0.73 1.28
C ARG A 48 0.01 0.67 -0.17
N MET A 49 -1.21 1.13 -0.45
CA MET A 49 -1.72 1.21 -1.83
C MET A 49 -0.86 2.13 -2.70
N TYR A 50 -0.43 3.27 -2.16
CA TYR A 50 0.45 4.20 -2.85
C TYR A 50 1.78 3.57 -3.23
N TRP A 51 2.47 2.94 -2.26
CA TRP A 51 3.79 2.34 -2.52
C TRP A 51 3.72 1.15 -3.46
N PHE A 52 2.66 0.33 -3.36
CA PHE A 52 2.42 -0.74 -4.32
C PHE A 52 2.28 -0.19 -5.75
N LYS A 53 1.42 0.81 -5.93
CA LYS A 53 1.18 1.42 -7.24
C LYS A 53 2.45 2.10 -7.78
N LYS A 54 3.15 2.86 -6.96
CA LYS A 54 4.40 3.54 -7.34
C LYS A 54 5.47 2.54 -7.79
N GLY A 55 5.71 1.48 -7.02
CA GLY A 55 6.66 0.44 -7.40
C GLY A 55 6.23 -0.36 -8.64
N PHE A 56 4.93 -0.58 -8.82
CA PHE A 56 4.39 -1.21 -10.02
C PHE A 56 4.62 -0.33 -11.27
N ASP A 57 4.20 0.93 -11.20
CA ASP A 57 4.25 1.90 -12.30
C ASP A 57 5.70 2.21 -12.72
N THR A 58 6.59 2.48 -11.75
CA THR A 58 7.98 2.85 -12.04
C THR A 58 8.88 1.63 -12.26
N GLY A 59 8.61 0.53 -11.55
CA GLY A 59 9.52 -0.61 -11.46
C GLY A 59 10.85 -0.35 -10.76
N ASP A 60 10.96 0.78 -10.08
CA ASP A 60 12.18 1.22 -9.41
C ASP A 60 11.96 1.28 -7.89
N ILE A 61 12.62 0.38 -7.18
CA ILE A 61 12.56 0.28 -5.72
C ILE A 61 13.32 1.43 -5.05
N SER A 62 14.29 2.04 -5.73
CA SER A 62 15.06 3.17 -5.17
C SER A 62 14.22 4.43 -4.93
N GLN A 63 13.04 4.50 -5.56
CA GLN A 63 12.02 5.53 -5.34
C GLN A 63 11.23 5.34 -4.04
N GLY A 64 11.44 4.21 -3.35
CA GLY A 64 10.79 3.82 -2.10
C GLY A 64 11.40 4.51 -0.88
N ASP A 65 11.02 5.76 -0.63
CA ASP A 65 11.33 6.47 0.62
C ASP A 65 10.04 6.94 1.30
N THR A 66 9.54 6.13 2.24
CA THR A 66 8.30 6.40 2.98
C THR A 66 8.35 7.67 3.80
N PHE A 67 9.50 8.02 4.37
CA PHE A 67 9.60 9.11 5.34
C PHE A 67 9.82 10.47 4.66
N SER A 68 10.41 10.46 3.47
CA SER A 68 10.64 11.68 2.69
C SER A 68 9.52 12.01 1.71
N ASP A 69 8.50 11.15 1.55
CA ASP A 69 7.41 11.39 0.60
C ASP A 69 6.34 12.34 1.20
N PRO A 70 6.23 13.60 0.73
CA PRO A 70 5.32 14.58 1.32
C PRO A 70 3.85 14.24 1.10
N SER A 71 3.54 13.31 0.17
CA SER A 71 2.16 12.89 -0.10
C SER A 71 1.61 11.90 0.94
N LEU A 72 2.45 11.45 1.88
CA LEU A 72 2.12 10.45 2.90
C LEU A 72 2.18 10.96 4.34
N ASN A 73 2.44 12.26 4.52
CA ASN A 73 2.59 12.95 5.81
C ASN A 73 1.36 13.80 6.16
#